data_AF-A0A947ETW2-F1
#
_entry.id   AF-A0A947ETW2-F1
#
_cell.length_a   1.000
_cell.length_b   1.000
_cell.length_c   1.000
_cell.angle_alpha   90.00
_cell.angle_beta   90.00
_cell.angle_gamma   90.00
#
_symmetry.space_group_name_H-M   'P 1'
#
loop_
_entity.id
_entity.type
_entity.pdbx_description
1 polymer ?
#
loop_
_entity_poly.entity_id
_entity_poly.type
_entity_poly.pdbx_seq_one_letter_code
_entity_poly.pdbx_strand_id
1 'polypeptide(L)'
;HRIVGQLNKEFNYGKDDRWRTSIGAFYEYAQGGRFSYTYSGDINNDGSVLNDLIYIPTQSELQQYTFSGTIAEQETQRQAFEQYIQQDEYLSENRGDYAEKYGILSPWRGRWDVKFLQDYNFKVGEKTNTIQLSLDILNFGNLISSDWGVIEIPVNDQPIGVTVGDDNTPVYTFGNQTRTFANDFSLQSRWQAQVGLRYIF
;
A
#
# COMPACT_ATOMS: atom_id res chain seq x y z
N HIS A 1 4.29 -5.60 9.72
CA HIS A 1 3.49 -6.04 10.89
C HIS A 1 2.00 -5.74 10.65
N ARG A 2 1.11 -6.34 11.45
CA ARG A 2 -0.35 -6.15 11.35
C ARG A 2 -1.00 -6.18 12.74
N ILE A 3 -1.90 -5.25 12.98
CA ILE A 3 -2.74 -5.15 14.17
C ILE A 3 -4.19 -5.14 13.69
N VAL A 4 -5.03 -5.99 14.27
CA VAL A 4 -6.46 -6.06 13.97
C VAL A 4 -7.27 -6.00 15.24
N GLY A 5 -8.48 -5.47 15.14
CA GLY A 5 -9.42 -5.52 16.24
C GLY A 5 -10.86 -5.38 15.78
N GLN A 6 -11.77 -5.69 16.69
CA GLN A 6 -13.19 -5.62 16.45
C GLN A 6 -13.91 -4.97 17.63
N LEU A 7 -14.93 -4.19 17.33
CA LEU A 7 -15.85 -3.59 18.29
C LEU A 7 -17.27 -3.96 17.90
N ASN A 8 -18.06 -4.40 18.87
CA ASN A 8 -19.46 -4.72 18.65
C ASN A 8 -20.28 -4.14 19.80
N LYS A 9 -21.36 -3.45 19.47
CA LYS A 9 -22.28 -2.89 20.45
C LYS A 9 -23.72 -3.05 19.99
N GLU A 10 -24.57 -3.44 20.92
CA GLU A 10 -26.01 -3.56 20.71
C GLU A 10 -26.76 -2.63 21.66
N PHE A 11 -27.88 -2.11 21.16
CA PHE A 11 -28.83 -1.29 21.89
C PHE A 11 -30.24 -1.82 21.64
N ASN A 12 -30.93 -2.23 22.70
CA ASN A 12 -32.35 -2.60 22.67
C ASN A 12 -33.16 -1.45 23.26
N TYR A 13 -34.22 -1.03 22.58
CA TYR A 13 -35.01 0.11 22.99
C TYR A 13 -36.44 0.10 22.44
N GLY A 14 -37.23 1.04 22.95
CA GLY A 14 -38.66 1.15 22.66
C GLY A 14 -39.50 0.22 23.53
N LYS A 15 -40.82 0.35 23.41
CA LYS A 15 -41.76 -0.51 24.13
C LYS A 15 -41.51 -1.98 23.74
N ASP A 16 -41.42 -2.87 24.72
CA ASP A 16 -41.24 -4.32 24.56
C ASP A 16 -40.01 -4.72 23.72
N ASP A 17 -38.92 -3.93 23.76
CA ASP A 17 -37.67 -4.15 23.00
C ASP A 17 -37.91 -4.37 21.50
N ARG A 18 -38.90 -3.66 20.96
CA ARG A 18 -39.29 -3.76 19.54
C ARG A 18 -38.22 -3.25 18.59
N TRP A 19 -37.26 -2.46 19.05
CA TRP A 19 -36.15 -1.99 18.24
C TRP A 19 -34.83 -2.50 18.78
N ARG A 20 -33.98 -3.00 17.89
CA ARG A 20 -32.60 -3.35 18.20
C ARG A 20 -31.67 -2.75 17.16
N THR A 21 -30.68 -1.98 17.62
CA THR A 21 -29.61 -1.46 16.79
C THR A 21 -28.32 -2.19 17.14
N SER A 22 -27.66 -2.78 16.16
CA SER A 22 -26.34 -3.39 16.34
C SER A 22 -25.33 -2.66 15.46
N ILE A 23 -24.20 -2.27 16.05
CA ILE A 23 -23.08 -1.63 15.38
C ILE A 23 -21.87 -2.54 15.56
N GLY A 24 -21.30 -2.97 14.44
CA GLY A 24 -20.03 -3.67 14.38
C GLY A 24 -19.00 -2.80 13.66
N ALA A 25 -17.76 -2.85 14.12
CA ALA A 25 -16.62 -2.27 13.42
C ALA A 25 -15.45 -3.25 13.48
N PHE A 26 -14.80 -3.45 12.34
CA PHE A 26 -13.53 -4.14 12.24
C PHE A 26 -12.48 -3.12 11.81
N TYR A 27 -11.30 -3.16 12.42
CA TYR A 27 -10.19 -2.32 12.00
C TYR A 27 -8.93 -3.15 11.78
N GLU A 28 -8.16 -2.74 10.78
CA GLU A 28 -6.83 -3.24 10.47
C GLU A 28 -5.88 -2.06 10.36
N TYR A 29 -4.78 -2.12 11.11
CA TYR A 29 -3.61 -1.26 10.91
C TYR A 29 -2.44 -2.16 10.50
N ALA A 30 -1.95 -2.00 9.28
CA ALA A 30 -0.94 -2.89 8.72
C ALA A 30 0.01 -2.16 7.77
N GLN A 31 1.25 -2.62 7.72
CA GLN A 31 2.15 -2.28 6.61
C GLN A 31 1.67 -2.98 5.33
N GLY A 32 1.89 -2.33 4.20
CA GLY A 32 1.49 -2.87 2.90
C GLY A 32 2.39 -4.01 2.41
N GLY A 33 2.45 -4.16 1.09
CA GLY A 33 3.24 -5.20 0.44
C GLY A 33 4.75 -5.05 0.68
N ARG A 34 5.49 -6.13 0.38
CA ARG A 34 6.95 -6.09 0.31
C ARG A 34 7.40 -6.12 -1.15
N PHE A 35 8.50 -5.46 -1.46
CA PHE A 35 9.15 -5.53 -2.76
C PHE A 35 10.67 -5.45 -2.63
N SER A 36 11.37 -5.68 -3.74
CA SER A 36 12.84 -5.57 -3.82
C SER A 36 13.17 -4.53 -4.87
N TYR A 37 14.25 -3.79 -4.67
CA TYR A 37 14.79 -2.95 -5.74
C TYR A 37 15.74 -3.76 -6.61
N THR A 38 15.45 -3.82 -7.91
CA THR A 38 16.34 -4.45 -8.89
C THR A 38 16.79 -3.46 -9.95
N TYR A 39 17.88 -3.76 -10.65
CA TYR A 39 18.28 -2.99 -11.82
C TYR A 39 17.26 -3.22 -12.94
N SER A 40 16.95 -2.17 -13.71
CA SER A 40 16.34 -2.33 -15.04
C SER A 40 17.45 -2.68 -16.03
N GLY A 41 17.85 -3.95 -16.03
CA GLY A 41 18.95 -4.47 -16.82
C GLY A 41 19.53 -5.74 -16.21
N ASP A 42 20.48 -6.34 -16.91
CA ASP A 42 21.18 -7.55 -16.51
C ASP A 42 22.63 -7.16 -16.18
N ILE A 43 22.88 -6.86 -14.90
CA ILE A 43 24.19 -6.38 -14.44
C ILE A 43 25.16 -7.53 -14.16
N ASN A 44 24.62 -8.71 -13.83
CA ASN A 44 25.42 -9.89 -13.52
C ASN A 44 25.65 -10.81 -14.74
N ASN A 45 25.00 -10.49 -15.87
CA ASN A 45 25.06 -11.19 -17.16
C ASN A 45 24.58 -12.66 -17.08
N ASP A 46 23.54 -12.92 -16.28
CA ASP A 46 22.92 -14.25 -16.11
C ASP A 46 21.75 -14.51 -17.10
N GLY A 47 21.40 -13.50 -17.91
CA GLY A 47 20.35 -13.56 -18.92
C GLY A 47 18.98 -13.06 -18.42
N SER A 48 18.88 -12.51 -17.21
CA SER A 48 17.65 -11.97 -16.66
C SER A 48 17.77 -10.50 -16.27
N VAL A 49 16.82 -9.68 -16.73
CA VAL A 49 16.78 -8.23 -16.49
C VAL A 49 15.90 -7.80 -15.32
N LEU A 50 15.40 -8.75 -14.52
CA LEU A 50 14.32 -8.53 -13.53
C LEU A 50 14.69 -8.90 -12.08
N ASN A 51 15.80 -9.59 -11.86
CA ASN A 51 16.14 -10.26 -10.61
C ASN A 51 17.41 -9.72 -9.94
N ASP A 52 18.13 -8.81 -10.61
CA ASP A 52 19.39 -8.27 -10.12
C ASP A 52 19.17 -7.17 -9.09
N LEU A 53 19.35 -7.49 -7.81
CA LEU A 53 19.23 -6.54 -6.72
C LEU A 53 20.19 -5.37 -6.90
N ILE A 54 19.72 -4.14 -6.64
CA ILE A 54 20.59 -2.97 -6.79
C ILE A 54 21.66 -2.93 -5.71
N TYR A 55 22.88 -2.52 -6.07
CA TYR A 55 23.83 -1.99 -5.10
C TYR A 55 23.43 -0.55 -4.77
N ILE A 56 23.36 -0.22 -3.47
CA ILE A 56 22.98 1.10 -3.00
C ILE A 56 24.27 1.89 -2.73
N PRO A 57 24.70 2.80 -3.61
CA PRO A 57 26.01 3.42 -3.47
C PRO A 57 26.05 4.38 -2.28
N THR A 58 27.20 4.41 -1.60
CA THR A 58 27.59 5.57 -0.79
C THR A 58 27.71 6.81 -1.68
N GLN A 59 27.65 7.99 -1.06
CA GLN A 59 27.76 9.24 -1.82
C GLN A 59 29.07 9.35 -2.62
N SER A 60 30.18 8.79 -2.10
CA SER A 60 31.47 8.73 -2.78
C SER A 60 31.50 7.74 -3.95
N GLU A 61 30.91 6.56 -3.79
CA GLU A 61 30.84 5.56 -4.86
C GLU A 61 29.95 6.04 -6.01
N LEU A 62 28.86 6.76 -5.68
CA LEU A 62 27.97 7.32 -6.67
C LEU A 62 28.69 8.31 -7.61
N GLN A 63 29.76 8.99 -7.16
CA GLN A 63 30.57 9.85 -8.03
C GLN A 63 31.37 9.07 -9.08
N GLN A 64 31.54 7.76 -8.89
CA GLN A 64 32.25 6.88 -9.82
C GLN A 64 31.30 6.25 -10.86
N TYR A 65 29.99 6.41 -10.70
CA TYR A 65 29.02 5.87 -11.64
C TYR A 65 29.06 6.66 -12.96
N THR A 66 29.17 5.92 -14.06
CA THR A 66 29.00 6.47 -15.41
C THR A 66 27.53 6.41 -15.78
N PHE A 67 26.88 7.56 -15.93
CA PHE A 67 25.51 7.63 -16.44
C PHE A 67 25.52 7.79 -17.96
N SER A 68 24.40 7.50 -18.62
CA SER A 68 24.23 7.72 -20.05
C SER A 68 24.10 9.21 -20.39
N GLY A 69 24.50 9.60 -21.61
CA GLY A 69 24.38 10.98 -22.11
C GLY A 69 25.64 11.84 -21.93
N THR A 70 25.49 13.14 -22.20
CA THR A 70 26.53 14.16 -22.04
C THR A 70 26.91 14.38 -20.58
N ILE A 71 28.06 15.01 -20.32
CA ILE A 71 28.54 15.29 -18.95
C ILE A 71 27.47 16.00 -18.08
N ALA A 72 26.73 16.95 -18.66
CA ALA A 72 25.67 17.68 -17.95
C ALA A 72 24.46 16.80 -17.62
N GLU A 73 24.07 15.91 -18.54
CA GLU A 73 22.98 14.95 -18.31
C GLU A 73 23.36 13.91 -17.26
N GLN A 74 24.61 13.44 -17.28
CA GLN A 74 25.13 12.51 -16.28
C GLN A 74 25.11 13.12 -14.87
N GLU A 75 25.53 14.38 -14.74
CA GLU A 75 25.45 15.12 -13.46
C GLU A 75 24.00 15.23 -12.97
N THR A 76 23.08 15.55 -13.88
CA THR A 76 21.65 15.68 -13.56
C THR A 76 21.07 14.36 -13.06
N GLN A 77 21.36 13.25 -13.74
CA GLN A 77 20.90 11.91 -13.34
C GLN A 77 21.51 11.49 -12.01
N ARG A 78 22.80 11.76 -11.78
CA ARG A 78 23.47 11.44 -10.52
C ARG A 78 22.84 12.18 -9.34
N GLN A 79 22.57 13.47 -9.49
CA GLN A 79 21.90 14.26 -8.46
C GLN A 79 20.46 13.79 -8.21
N ALA A 80 19.72 13.46 -9.27
CA ALA A 80 18.37 12.94 -9.15
C ALA A 80 18.35 11.58 -8.44
N PHE A 81 19.30 10.69 -8.75
CA PHE A 81 19.41 9.39 -8.08
C PHE A 81 19.84 9.54 -6.62
N GLU A 82 20.77 10.45 -6.32
CA GLU A 82 21.15 10.77 -4.94
C GLU A 82 19.95 11.27 -4.12
N GLN A 83 19.14 12.16 -4.69
CA GLN A 83 17.89 12.63 -4.06
C GLN A 83 16.88 11.49 -3.87
N TYR A 84 16.77 10.59 -4.85
CA TYR A 84 15.90 9.43 -4.76
C TYR A 84 16.32 8.45 -3.65
N ILE A 85 17.63 8.18 -3.51
CA ILE A 85 18.15 7.37 -2.40
C ILE A 85 17.88 8.06 -1.07
N GLN A 86 18.08 9.38 -0.97
CA GLN A 86 17.87 10.11 0.29
C GLN A 86 16.41 10.17 0.73
N GLN A 87 15.45 10.25 -0.21
CA GLN A 87 14.02 10.30 0.16
C GLN A 87 13.45 8.92 0.52
N ASP A 88 14.08 7.84 0.08
CA ASP A 88 13.66 6.48 0.42
C ASP A 88 14.35 6.02 1.71
N GLU A 89 13.55 5.77 2.76
CA GLU A 89 14.06 5.34 4.08
C GLU A 89 14.94 4.09 3.97
N TYR A 90 14.49 3.08 3.22
CA TYR A 90 15.23 1.83 3.06
C TYR A 90 16.56 2.04 2.29
N LEU A 91 16.54 2.75 1.17
CA LEU A 91 17.76 2.99 0.40
C LEU A 91 18.74 3.88 1.17
N SER A 92 18.27 4.90 1.86
CA SER A 92 19.14 5.79 2.62
C SER A 92 19.86 5.07 3.78
N GLU A 93 19.17 4.16 4.47
CA GLU A 93 19.71 3.41 5.60
C GLU A 93 20.69 2.30 5.19
N ASN A 94 20.58 1.76 3.98
CA ASN A 94 21.33 0.59 3.52
C ASN A 94 22.40 0.91 2.47
N ARG A 95 22.94 2.14 2.48
CA ARG A 95 24.05 2.52 1.59
C ARG A 95 25.32 1.72 1.87
N GLY A 96 26.03 1.36 0.81
CA GLY A 96 27.23 0.54 0.85
C GLY A 96 26.96 -0.96 0.74
N ASP A 97 25.70 -1.37 0.62
CA ASP A 97 25.27 -2.76 0.53
C ASP A 97 24.31 -2.98 -0.65
N TYR A 98 24.12 -4.25 -1.00
CA TYR A 98 23.06 -4.64 -1.93
C TYR A 98 21.69 -4.59 -1.23
N ALA A 99 20.68 -4.11 -1.96
CA ALA A 99 19.30 -4.18 -1.51
C ALA A 99 18.91 -5.64 -1.22
N GLU A 100 18.22 -5.85 -0.12
CA GLU A 100 17.71 -7.17 0.28
C GLU A 100 16.47 -7.56 -0.53
N LYS A 101 16.35 -8.86 -0.79
CA LYS A 101 15.15 -9.43 -1.38
C LYS A 101 13.95 -9.26 -0.45
N TYR A 102 12.91 -8.60 -0.93
CA TYR A 102 11.71 -8.23 -0.15
C TYR A 102 12.01 -7.40 1.11
N GLY A 103 13.12 -6.64 1.08
CA GLY A 103 13.56 -5.79 2.18
C GLY A 103 12.66 -4.58 2.43
N ILE A 104 12.03 -4.05 1.38
CA ILE A 104 11.23 -2.83 1.46
C ILE A 104 9.80 -3.17 1.85
N LEU A 105 9.20 -2.36 2.73
CA LEU A 105 7.81 -2.44 3.16
C LEU A 105 7.06 -1.20 2.69
N SER A 106 5.91 -1.39 2.04
CA SER A 106 4.97 -0.30 1.80
C SER A 106 4.52 0.35 3.12
N PRO A 107 4.17 1.65 3.09
CA PRO A 107 3.73 2.40 4.25
C PRO A 107 2.58 1.74 5.03
N TRP A 108 2.46 2.14 6.29
CA TRP A 108 1.34 1.73 7.13
C TRP A 108 0.02 2.34 6.64
N ARG A 109 -1.03 1.53 6.62
CA ARG A 109 -2.40 1.99 6.38
C ARG A 109 -3.33 1.54 7.50
N GLY A 110 -4.29 2.40 7.81
CA GLY A 110 -5.41 2.09 8.70
C GLY A 110 -6.71 1.98 7.94
N ARG A 111 -7.41 0.86 8.08
CA ARG A 111 -8.70 0.61 7.45
C ARG A 111 -9.74 0.23 8.50
N TRP A 112 -10.93 0.81 8.36
CA TRP A 112 -12.09 0.50 9.19
C TRP A 112 -13.22 0.02 8.29
N ASP A 113 -13.80 -1.13 8.59
CA ASP A 113 -15.02 -1.61 7.98
C ASP A 113 -16.14 -1.57 9.05
N VAL A 114 -17.29 -1.00 8.72
CA VAL A 114 -18.38 -0.73 9.67
C VAL A 114 -19.66 -1.40 9.19
N LYS A 115 -20.34 -2.08 10.11
CA LYS A 115 -21.66 -2.69 9.89
C LYS A 115 -22.68 -2.07 10.83
N PHE A 116 -23.81 -1.67 10.27
CA PHE A 116 -24.98 -1.21 11.00
C PHE A 116 -26.15 -2.14 10.70
N LEU A 117 -26.81 -2.62 11.75
CA LEU A 117 -28.04 -3.39 11.68
C LEU A 117 -29.13 -2.66 12.47
N GLN A 118 -30.31 -2.55 11.86
CA GLN A 118 -31.51 -2.07 12.53
C GLN A 118 -32.62 -3.10 12.39
N ASP A 119 -33.02 -3.63 13.53
CA ASP A 119 -34.10 -4.58 13.64
C ASP A 119 -35.36 -3.90 14.15
N TYR A 120 -36.48 -4.29 13.55
CA TYR A 120 -37.82 -4.02 14.00
C TYR A 120 -38.53 -5.35 14.30
N ASN A 121 -38.77 -5.61 15.58
CA ASN A 121 -39.41 -6.81 16.08
C ASN A 121 -40.91 -6.58 16.28
N PHE A 122 -41.74 -7.51 15.81
CA PHE A 122 -43.19 -7.48 15.98
C PHE A 122 -43.76 -8.89 16.14
N LYS A 123 -44.97 -8.99 16.71
CA LYS A 123 -45.62 -10.28 16.95
C LYS A 123 -46.51 -10.66 15.77
N VAL A 124 -46.39 -11.92 15.33
CA VAL A 124 -47.33 -12.60 14.44
C VAL A 124 -47.80 -13.86 15.16
N GLY A 125 -49.00 -13.79 15.74
CA GLY A 125 -49.45 -14.77 16.73
C GLY A 125 -48.52 -14.77 17.95
N GLU A 126 -48.04 -15.96 18.33
CA GLU A 126 -47.12 -16.12 19.48
C GLU A 126 -45.65 -15.86 19.12
N LYS A 127 -45.32 -15.87 17.81
CA LYS A 127 -43.94 -15.75 17.32
C LYS A 127 -43.51 -14.29 17.15
N THR A 128 -42.27 -13.99 17.51
CA THR A 128 -41.64 -12.72 17.17
C THR A 128 -41.06 -12.84 15.77
N ASN A 129 -41.45 -11.93 14.88
CA ASN A 129 -40.87 -11.77 13.55
C ASN A 129 -40.07 -10.48 13.52
N THR A 130 -39.07 -10.40 12.64
CA THR A 130 -38.17 -9.24 12.54
C THR A 130 -38.03 -8.79 11.10
N ILE A 131 -38.17 -7.48 10.87
CA ILE A 131 -37.64 -6.83 9.68
C ILE A 131 -36.28 -6.24 10.05
N GLN A 132 -35.23 -6.67 9.36
CA GLN A 132 -33.85 -6.20 9.58
C GLN A 132 -33.37 -5.41 8.36
N LEU A 133 -32.95 -4.18 8.60
CA LEU A 133 -32.18 -3.36 7.66
C LEU A 133 -30.69 -3.51 7.96
N SER A 134 -29.87 -3.65 6.93
CA SER A 134 -28.41 -3.71 7.07
C SER A 134 -27.71 -2.70 6.18
N LEU A 135 -26.64 -2.09 6.70
CA LEU A 135 -25.69 -1.28 5.96
C LEU A 135 -24.27 -1.73 6.31
N ASP A 136 -23.57 -2.28 5.33
CA ASP A 136 -22.16 -2.66 5.43
C ASP A 136 -21.33 -1.64 4.64
N ILE A 137 -20.38 -0.96 5.30
CA ILE A 137 -19.48 0.02 4.69
C ILE A 137 -18.05 -0.47 4.84
N LEU A 138 -17.44 -0.84 3.72
CA LEU A 138 -16.03 -1.18 3.64
C LEU A 138 -15.21 0.10 3.46
N ASN A 139 -14.06 0.16 4.12
CA ASN A 139 -13.17 1.29 4.15
C ASN A 139 -13.88 2.60 4.55
N PHE A 140 -14.66 2.55 5.64
CA PHE A 140 -15.41 3.66 6.22
C PHE A 140 -14.55 4.91 6.48
N GLY A 141 -13.28 4.74 6.83
CA GLY A 141 -12.34 5.87 6.96
C GLY A 141 -12.23 6.67 5.66
N ASN A 142 -12.16 5.99 4.51
CA ASN A 142 -12.10 6.61 3.19
C ASN A 142 -13.38 7.35 2.80
N LEU A 143 -14.54 6.89 3.30
CA LEU A 143 -15.81 7.60 3.16
C LEU A 143 -15.78 8.97 3.87
N ILE A 144 -15.08 9.06 5.01
CA ILE A 144 -14.94 10.30 5.78
C ILE A 144 -13.86 11.21 5.17
N SER A 145 -12.71 10.66 4.80
CA SER A 145 -11.58 11.38 4.21
C SER A 145 -10.93 10.55 3.11
N SER A 146 -10.72 11.14 1.94
CA SER A 146 -10.10 10.48 0.78
C SER A 146 -8.68 9.98 1.03
N ASP A 147 -8.00 10.50 2.06
CA ASP A 147 -6.62 10.18 2.39
C ASP A 147 -6.51 8.97 3.33
N TRP A 148 -7.63 8.52 3.91
CA TRP A 148 -7.64 7.42 4.87
C TRP A 148 -7.90 6.09 4.21
N GLY A 149 -7.25 5.03 4.72
CA GLY A 149 -7.39 3.67 4.19
C GLY A 149 -6.88 3.50 2.77
N VAL A 150 -6.02 4.40 2.29
CA VAL A 150 -5.40 4.34 0.97
C VAL A 150 -4.22 3.38 1.02
N ILE A 151 -4.15 2.49 0.03
CA ILE A 151 -3.02 1.59 -0.16
C ILE A 151 -1.95 2.33 -0.96
N GLU A 152 -0.69 2.18 -0.54
CA GLU A 152 0.45 2.71 -1.28
C GLU A 152 1.29 1.57 -1.88
N ILE A 153 1.60 1.71 -3.17
CA ILE A 153 2.34 0.73 -3.98
C ILE A 153 3.61 1.39 -4.54
N PRO A 154 4.69 0.61 -4.80
CA PRO A 154 5.89 1.15 -5.42
C PRO A 154 5.56 1.72 -6.80
N VAL A 155 6.10 2.89 -7.11
CA VAL A 155 5.99 3.52 -8.44
C VAL A 155 6.75 2.71 -9.48
N ASN A 156 7.94 2.26 -9.12
CA ASN A 156 8.83 1.45 -9.93
C ASN A 156 9.79 0.71 -8.99
N ASP A 157 9.84 -0.61 -9.10
CA ASP A 157 10.79 -1.47 -8.38
C ASP A 157 12.11 -1.64 -9.13
N GLN A 158 12.22 -1.12 -10.36
CA GLN A 158 13.46 -1.01 -11.14
C GLN A 158 13.88 0.44 -11.41
N PRO A 159 14.18 1.25 -10.37
CA PRO A 159 14.33 2.69 -10.50
C PRO A 159 15.57 3.13 -11.30
N ILE A 160 16.61 2.28 -11.36
CA ILE A 160 17.87 2.56 -12.06
C ILE A 160 18.10 1.51 -13.15
N GLY A 161 18.24 1.98 -14.39
CA GLY A 161 18.62 1.16 -15.53
C GLY A 161 20.13 0.95 -15.59
N VAL A 162 20.54 -0.18 -16.17
CA VAL A 162 21.95 -0.48 -16.40
C VAL A 162 22.12 -1.22 -17.72
N THR A 163 23.18 -0.85 -18.45
CA THR A 163 23.69 -1.60 -19.60
C THR A 163 25.15 -1.92 -19.33
N VAL A 164 25.54 -3.18 -19.50
CA VAL A 164 26.94 -3.60 -19.33
C VAL A 164 27.58 -3.70 -20.71
N GLY A 165 28.67 -2.95 -20.94
CA GLY A 165 29.43 -3.02 -22.19
C GLY A 165 30.28 -4.28 -22.29
N ASP A 166 30.87 -4.51 -23.46
CA ASP A 166 31.75 -5.68 -23.73
C ASP A 166 33.00 -5.71 -22.81
N ASP A 167 33.36 -4.58 -22.22
CA ASP A 167 34.45 -4.41 -21.25
C ASP A 167 34.02 -4.64 -19.79
N ASN A 168 32.79 -5.12 -19.57
CA ASN A 168 32.14 -5.24 -18.26
C ASN A 168 31.98 -3.90 -17.51
N THR A 169 32.02 -2.76 -18.21
CA THR A 169 31.76 -1.46 -17.58
C THR A 169 30.25 -1.17 -17.59
N PRO A 170 29.62 -0.95 -16.42
CA PRO A 170 28.21 -0.58 -16.36
C PRO A 170 28.01 0.89 -16.73
N VAL A 171 27.00 1.16 -17.55
CA VAL A 171 26.46 2.49 -17.85
C VAL A 171 25.04 2.56 -17.30
N TYR A 172 24.83 3.48 -16.37
CA TYR A 172 23.56 3.64 -15.67
C TYR A 172 22.64 4.63 -16.36
N THR A 173 21.34 4.48 -16.16
CA THR A 173 20.34 5.49 -16.54
C THR A 173 19.36 5.66 -15.39
N PHE A 174 19.10 6.90 -15.00
CA PHE A 174 18.09 7.22 -13.98
C PHE A 174 17.11 8.25 -14.54
N GLY A 175 15.82 7.99 -14.30
CA GLY A 175 14.75 8.88 -14.72
C GLY A 175 14.57 10.08 -13.81
N ASN A 176 13.34 10.59 -13.75
CA ASN A 176 12.93 11.70 -12.89
C ASN A 176 12.06 11.22 -11.72
N GLN A 177 12.25 9.98 -11.25
CA GLN A 177 11.47 9.46 -10.14
C GLN A 177 11.88 10.16 -8.84
N THR A 178 10.91 10.81 -8.19
CA THR A 178 11.14 11.61 -6.98
C THR A 178 10.51 11.01 -5.73
N ARG A 179 9.75 9.93 -5.87
CA ARG A 179 9.06 9.25 -4.76
C ARG A 179 9.04 7.74 -4.96
N THR A 180 9.11 7.01 -3.86
CA THR A 180 9.05 5.54 -3.86
C THR A 180 7.63 5.04 -4.10
N PHE A 181 6.66 5.65 -3.42
CA PHE A 181 5.29 5.15 -3.36
C PHE A 181 4.30 6.07 -4.06
N ALA A 182 3.22 5.47 -4.56
CA ALA A 182 2.04 6.17 -5.03
C ALA A 182 0.78 5.47 -4.54
N ASN A 183 -0.31 6.24 -4.44
CA ASN A 183 -1.62 5.73 -4.07
C ASN A 183 -2.11 4.73 -5.12
N ASP A 184 -2.56 3.56 -4.67
CA ASP A 184 -3.35 2.64 -5.47
C ASP A 184 -4.78 3.18 -5.58
N PHE A 185 -5.24 3.43 -6.81
CA PHE A 185 -6.59 3.93 -7.10
C PHE A 185 -7.61 2.83 -7.39
N SER A 186 -7.24 1.56 -7.19
CA SER A 186 -8.15 0.42 -7.33
C SER A 186 -9.31 0.45 -6.32
N LEU A 187 -10.27 -0.46 -6.48
CA LEU A 187 -11.37 -0.63 -5.52
C LEU A 187 -10.89 -0.96 -4.10
N GLN A 188 -9.66 -1.46 -3.93
CA GLN A 188 -9.15 -1.83 -2.61
C GLN A 188 -8.91 -0.60 -1.70
N SER A 189 -8.59 0.55 -2.29
CA SER A 189 -8.40 1.83 -1.57
C SER A 189 -9.68 2.65 -1.46
N ARG A 190 -10.77 2.26 -2.11
CA ARG A 190 -12.03 3.02 -2.13
C ARG A 190 -13.01 2.47 -1.11
N TRP A 191 -13.84 3.35 -0.57
CA TRP A 191 -15.00 2.92 0.20
C TRP A 191 -16.06 2.28 -0.69
N GLN A 192 -16.77 1.30 -0.13
CA GLN A 192 -17.88 0.61 -0.79
C GLN A 192 -18.98 0.38 0.23
N ALA A 193 -20.24 0.46 -0.20
CA ALA A 193 -21.38 0.22 0.68
C ALA A 193 -22.35 -0.80 0.08
N GLN A 194 -22.89 -1.65 0.94
CA GLN A 194 -23.95 -2.60 0.62
C GLN A 194 -25.13 -2.38 1.57
N VAL A 195 -26.34 -2.28 0.99
CA VAL A 195 -27.60 -2.15 1.73
C VAL A 195 -28.40 -3.44 1.59
N GLY A 196 -29.02 -3.89 2.67
CA GLY A 196 -29.83 -5.11 2.70
C GLY A 196 -31.13 -4.93 3.49
N LEU A 197 -32.11 -5.77 3.14
CA LEU A 197 -33.37 -5.93 3.84
C LEU A 197 -33.65 -7.43 3.99
N ARG A 198 -33.94 -7.87 5.21
CA ARG A 198 -34.24 -9.27 5.52
C ARG A 198 -35.47 -9.38 6.41
N TYR A 199 -36.27 -10.41 6.15
CA TYR A 199 -37.33 -10.87 7.05
C TYR A 199 -36.88 -12.12 7.81
N ILE A 200 -37.19 -12.18 9.11
CA ILE A 200 -36.86 -13.30 10.00
C ILE A 200 -38.16 -13.77 10.67
N PHE A 201 -38.48 -15.06 10.51
CA PHE A 201 -39.72 -15.71 10.95
C PHE A 201 -39.66 -16.21 12.40
#